data_AF-A0A832V7G0-F1
#
_entry.id   AF-A0A832V7G0-F1
#
_cell.length_a   1.000
_cell.length_b   1.000
_cell.length_c   1.000
_cell.angle_alpha   90.00
_cell.angle_beta   90.00
_cell.angle_gamma   90.00
#
_symmetry.space_group_name_H-M   'P 1'
#
loop_
_entity.id
_entity.type
_entity.pdbx_description
1 polymer ?
#
loop_
_entity_poly.entity_id
_entity_poly.type
_entity_poly.pdbx_seq_one_letter_code
_entity_poly.pdbx_strand_id
1 'polypeptide(L)'
;RNASDSLEIAKAEYFKSSLEPGLLSEISDLIDESEREWNSGTEAFKNGYLYGAANHFFRSRVFSKTAKDALLYYALDSKAQQKAFLEKRTSEVLSGYRAADAKFKTSSWLANDTGAYEWVSSAQSRFSQAEEQLNTLSSTEGSLYELSLAEGWTKIATGLLEIGENEQSGYGFDNANFKAEAEGSILDLDKLISSYTQEPPSGTIWLLKVSKREFTYEWFISAFIDSEIAHKRIDAERDLNTKTFVNYTDFVEAKINSISESNSPWARLYKDQAKLTLYYAKRDQSFEALNAALAFANQAAIYANIAKRVEQLPAIRQKSGGYNLNYVLLGIFALGLVLIGLFYYLVRDRDIGPRRWHLGH
;
A
#
# COMPACT_ATOMS: atom_id res chain seq x y z
N ARG A 1 -15.64 -5.35 12.58
CA ARG A 1 -16.08 -4.18 13.38
C ARG A 1 -16.14 -2.95 12.50
N ASN A 2 -15.03 -2.27 12.19
CA ASN A 2 -15.03 -1.09 11.29
C ASN A 2 -15.84 -1.23 9.99
N ALA A 3 -15.76 -2.36 9.29
CA ALA A 3 -16.55 -2.58 8.06
C ALA A 3 -18.05 -2.71 8.35
N SER A 4 -18.45 -3.56 9.31
CA SER A 4 -19.84 -3.65 9.82
C SER A 4 -20.41 -2.29 10.22
N ASP A 5 -19.68 -1.52 11.04
CA ASP A 5 -20.16 -0.23 11.52
C ASP A 5 -20.33 0.76 10.36
N SER A 6 -19.43 0.72 9.37
CA SER A 6 -19.52 1.57 8.17
C SER A 6 -20.72 1.20 7.31
N LEU A 7 -21.01 -0.10 7.15
CA LEU A 7 -22.17 -0.60 6.41
C LEU A 7 -23.49 -0.20 7.07
N GLU A 8 -23.61 -0.38 8.39
CA GLU A 8 -24.82 0.01 9.14
C GLU A 8 -25.08 1.51 9.05
N ILE A 9 -24.02 2.33 9.16
CA ILE A 9 -24.15 3.79 8.98
C ILE A 9 -24.59 4.12 7.55
N ALA A 10 -23.98 3.51 6.52
CA ALA A 10 -24.35 3.77 5.13
C ALA A 10 -25.81 3.41 4.84
N LYS A 11 -26.28 2.25 5.32
CA LYS A 11 -27.70 1.85 5.23
C LYS A 11 -28.62 2.85 5.94
N ALA A 12 -28.26 3.27 7.16
CA ALA A 12 -29.08 4.22 7.91
C ALA A 12 -29.18 5.60 7.25
N GLU A 13 -28.11 6.09 6.62
CA GLU A 13 -28.13 7.34 5.85
C GLU A 13 -28.93 7.19 4.56
N TYR A 14 -28.80 6.06 3.87
CA TYR A 14 -29.54 5.76 2.64
C TYR A 14 -31.06 5.87 2.84
N PHE A 15 -31.60 5.23 3.88
CA PHE A 15 -33.03 5.24 4.17
C PHE A 15 -33.59 6.60 4.60
N LYS A 16 -32.74 7.55 5.00
CA LYS A 16 -33.13 8.93 5.35
C LYS A 16 -33.02 9.89 4.18
N SER A 17 -32.41 9.45 3.07
CA SER A 17 -32.09 10.29 1.94
C SER A 17 -33.33 10.65 1.11
N SER A 18 -33.36 11.87 0.59
CA SER A 18 -34.40 12.37 -0.32
C SER A 18 -33.84 12.61 -1.74
N LEU A 19 -32.76 11.94 -2.09
CA LEU A 19 -32.12 12.06 -3.40
C LEU A 19 -33.00 11.52 -4.53
N GLU A 20 -32.70 11.96 -5.75
CA GLU A 20 -33.40 11.46 -6.94
C GLU A 20 -33.19 9.94 -7.10
N PRO A 21 -34.20 9.19 -7.59
CA PRO A 21 -34.15 7.74 -7.68
C PRO A 21 -32.94 7.18 -8.45
N GLY A 22 -32.46 7.89 -9.48
CA GLY A 22 -31.29 7.46 -10.25
C GLY A 22 -30.02 7.40 -9.40
N LEU A 23 -29.75 8.46 -8.62
CA LEU A 23 -28.60 8.52 -7.71
C LEU A 23 -28.73 7.54 -6.55
N LEU A 24 -29.95 7.33 -6.06
CA LEU A 24 -30.22 6.29 -5.05
C LEU A 24 -29.97 4.88 -5.59
N SER A 25 -30.15 4.62 -6.88
CA SER A 25 -29.83 3.32 -7.47
C SER A 25 -28.33 3.05 -7.43
N GLU A 26 -27.50 4.00 -7.89
CA GLU A 26 -26.04 3.85 -7.91
C GLU A 26 -25.46 3.68 -6.50
N ILE A 27 -26.01 4.41 -5.52
CA ILE A 27 -25.61 4.29 -4.12
C ILE A 27 -26.07 2.95 -3.53
N SER A 28 -27.24 2.44 -3.92
CA SER A 28 -27.73 1.12 -3.51
C SER A 28 -26.77 0.03 -3.98
N ASP A 29 -26.27 0.10 -5.22
CA ASP A 29 -25.32 -0.89 -5.75
C ASP A 29 -24.04 -0.95 -4.90
N LEU A 30 -23.53 0.20 -4.44
CA LEU A 30 -22.37 0.25 -3.53
C LEU A 30 -22.68 -0.38 -2.16
N ILE A 31 -23.88 -0.18 -1.63
CA ILE A 31 -24.32 -0.78 -0.35
C ILE A 31 -24.47 -2.30 -0.50
N ASP A 32 -25.06 -2.75 -1.59
CA ASP A 32 -25.26 -4.18 -1.88
C ASP A 32 -23.92 -4.90 -2.09
N GLU A 33 -22.97 -4.28 -2.79
CA GLU A 33 -21.63 -4.83 -2.93
C GLU A 33 -20.89 -4.85 -1.59
N SER A 34 -21.04 -3.80 -0.77
CA SER A 34 -20.48 -3.76 0.58
C SER A 34 -21.00 -4.90 1.46
N GLU A 35 -22.29 -5.21 1.38
CA GLU A 35 -22.93 -6.32 2.11
C GLU A 35 -22.47 -7.68 1.59
N ARG A 36 -22.37 -7.86 0.26
CA ARG A 36 -21.85 -9.09 -0.35
C ARG A 36 -20.43 -9.38 0.12
N GLU A 37 -19.57 -8.35 0.11
CA GLU A 37 -18.19 -8.45 0.59
C GLU A 37 -18.13 -8.74 2.10
N TRP A 38 -18.98 -8.11 2.91
CA TRP A 38 -19.06 -8.39 4.35
C TRP A 38 -19.46 -9.84 4.64
N ASN A 39 -20.46 -10.35 3.93
CA ASN A 39 -20.94 -11.71 4.07
C ASN A 39 -19.87 -12.72 3.64
N SER A 40 -19.21 -12.48 2.51
CA SER A 40 -18.10 -13.30 2.01
C SER A 40 -16.92 -13.31 2.99
N GLY A 41 -16.58 -12.16 3.58
CA GLY A 41 -15.54 -12.06 4.59
C GLY A 41 -15.89 -12.82 5.88
N THR A 42 -17.17 -12.78 6.28
CA THR A 42 -17.67 -13.51 7.45
C THR A 42 -17.60 -15.02 7.23
N GLU A 43 -17.96 -15.50 6.04
CA GLU A 43 -17.82 -16.91 5.66
C GLU A 43 -16.35 -17.35 5.64
N ALA A 44 -15.48 -16.58 4.98
CA ALA A 44 -14.04 -16.85 4.95
C ALA A 44 -13.45 -16.92 6.37
N PHE A 45 -13.84 -16.00 7.25
CA PHE A 45 -13.39 -15.96 8.64
C PHE A 45 -13.83 -17.20 9.42
N LYS A 46 -15.10 -17.61 9.30
CA LYS A 46 -15.64 -18.82 9.94
C LYS A 46 -14.90 -20.09 9.51
N ASN A 47 -14.45 -20.12 8.26
CA ASN A 47 -13.70 -21.24 7.68
C ASN A 47 -12.16 -21.14 7.89
N GLY A 48 -11.69 -20.15 8.66
CA GLY A 48 -10.27 -20.02 9.03
C GLY A 48 -9.38 -19.29 8.01
N TYR A 49 -9.94 -18.73 6.93
CA TYR A 49 -9.19 -18.03 5.89
C TYR A 49 -8.99 -16.55 6.26
N LEU A 50 -8.04 -16.28 7.17
CA LEU A 50 -7.89 -14.97 7.81
C LEU A 50 -7.54 -13.83 6.83
N TYR A 51 -6.62 -14.05 5.90
CA TYR A 51 -6.26 -13.02 4.92
C TYR A 51 -7.41 -12.73 3.94
N GLY A 52 -8.08 -13.78 3.48
CA GLY A 52 -9.28 -13.65 2.65
C GLY A 52 -10.37 -12.84 3.33
N ALA A 53 -10.67 -13.19 4.58
CA ALA A 53 -11.61 -12.45 5.40
C ALA A 53 -11.22 -10.97 5.53
N ALA A 54 -9.96 -10.67 5.85
CA ALA A 54 -9.47 -9.31 5.96
C ALA A 54 -9.61 -8.52 4.65
N ASN A 55 -9.31 -9.14 3.51
CA ASN A 55 -9.43 -8.52 2.20
C ASN A 55 -10.90 -8.22 1.83
N HIS A 56 -11.81 -9.17 2.06
CA HIS A 56 -13.25 -8.96 1.89
C HIS A 56 -13.79 -7.84 2.80
N PHE A 57 -13.40 -7.84 4.09
CA PHE A 57 -13.80 -6.77 5.02
C PHE A 57 -13.23 -5.41 4.63
N PHE A 58 -12.04 -5.37 4.05
CA PHE A 58 -11.46 -4.14 3.52
C PHE A 58 -12.30 -3.57 2.38
N ARG A 59 -12.62 -4.39 1.35
CA ARG A 59 -13.47 -3.96 0.23
C ARG A 59 -14.86 -3.52 0.68
N SER A 60 -15.48 -4.29 1.58
CA SER A 60 -16.75 -3.91 2.20
C SER A 60 -16.70 -2.52 2.85
N ARG A 61 -15.64 -2.22 3.61
CA ARG A 61 -15.46 -0.88 4.20
C ARG A 61 -15.31 0.20 3.14
N VAL A 62 -14.55 -0.05 2.07
CA VAL A 62 -14.36 0.93 1.00
C VAL A 62 -15.70 1.27 0.36
N PHE A 63 -16.47 0.26 -0.07
CA PHE A 63 -17.78 0.48 -0.70
C PHE A 63 -18.77 1.22 0.20
N SER A 64 -18.92 0.80 1.47
CA SER A 64 -19.82 1.49 2.41
C SER A 64 -19.40 2.93 2.72
N LYS A 65 -18.09 3.19 2.82
CA LYS A 65 -17.56 4.54 3.03
C LYS A 65 -17.79 5.42 1.81
N THR A 66 -17.58 4.88 0.61
CA THR A 66 -17.88 5.57 -0.65
C THR A 66 -19.37 5.89 -0.76
N ALA A 67 -20.25 4.92 -0.48
CA ALA A 67 -21.70 5.12 -0.48
C ALA A 67 -22.12 6.23 0.49
N LYS A 68 -21.59 6.23 1.72
CA LYS A 68 -21.84 7.29 2.70
C LYS A 68 -21.38 8.66 2.18
N ASP A 69 -20.15 8.75 1.70
CA ASP A 69 -19.61 10.03 1.23
C ASP A 69 -20.37 10.53 -0.01
N ALA A 70 -20.85 9.62 -0.87
CA ALA A 70 -21.71 9.94 -2.01
C ALA A 70 -23.09 10.46 -1.59
N LEU A 71 -23.74 9.83 -0.60
CA LEU A 71 -25.01 10.33 -0.03
C LEU A 71 -24.86 11.77 0.47
N LEU A 72 -23.80 12.04 1.22
CA LEU A 72 -23.52 13.38 1.75
C LEU A 72 -23.18 14.38 0.65
N TYR A 73 -22.47 13.95 -0.40
CA TYR A 73 -22.09 14.79 -1.52
C TYR A 73 -23.30 15.19 -2.38
N TYR A 74 -24.11 14.21 -2.78
CA TYR A 74 -25.25 14.45 -3.66
C TYR A 74 -26.41 15.16 -2.95
N ALA A 75 -26.48 15.10 -1.62
CA ALA A 75 -27.49 15.82 -0.84
C ALA A 75 -27.26 17.35 -0.77
N LEU A 76 -26.15 17.84 -1.32
CA LEU A 76 -25.81 19.28 -1.30
C LEU A 76 -26.51 20.02 -2.44
N ASP A 77 -27.12 21.15 -2.10
CA ASP A 77 -27.99 21.93 -3.01
C ASP A 77 -27.25 22.67 -4.14
N SER A 78 -25.91 22.77 -4.07
CA SER A 78 -25.14 23.56 -5.02
C SER A 78 -23.77 22.97 -5.35
N LYS A 79 -23.31 23.23 -6.59
CA LYS A 79 -21.95 22.86 -7.05
C LYS A 79 -20.84 23.46 -6.18
N ALA A 80 -21.07 24.64 -5.59
CA ALA A 80 -20.10 25.26 -4.70
C ALA A 80 -19.94 24.48 -3.39
N GLN A 81 -21.05 24.01 -2.80
CA GLN A 81 -21.02 23.17 -1.61
C GLN A 81 -20.42 21.79 -1.91
N GLN A 82 -20.79 21.19 -3.04
CA GLN A 82 -20.21 19.93 -3.52
C GLN A 82 -18.68 20.01 -3.69
N LYS A 83 -18.20 21.08 -4.32
CA LYS A 83 -16.76 21.35 -4.44
C LYS A 83 -16.09 21.49 -3.07
N ALA A 84 -16.67 22.29 -2.17
CA ALA A 84 -16.14 22.48 -0.82
C ALA A 84 -16.10 21.17 -0.01
N PHE A 85 -17.10 20.29 -0.20
CA PHE A 85 -17.12 18.96 0.40
C PHE A 85 -15.95 18.10 -0.09
N LEU A 86 -15.73 18.02 -1.41
CA LEU A 86 -14.63 17.24 -1.98
C LEU A 86 -13.27 17.79 -1.55
N GLU A 87 -13.08 19.11 -1.54
CA GLU A 87 -11.85 19.75 -1.06
C GLU A 87 -11.59 19.42 0.41
N LYS A 88 -12.62 19.51 1.26
CA LYS A 88 -12.52 19.13 2.68
C LYS A 88 -12.16 17.66 2.85
N ARG A 89 -12.88 16.76 2.18
CA ARG A 89 -12.66 15.32 2.27
C ARG A 89 -11.26 14.93 1.79
N THR A 90 -10.81 15.52 0.69
CA THR A 90 -9.45 15.34 0.17
C THR A 90 -8.41 15.82 1.18
N SER A 91 -8.60 17.00 1.77
CA SER A 91 -7.71 17.54 2.80
C SER A 91 -7.63 16.64 4.04
N GLU A 92 -8.76 16.08 4.49
CA GLU A 92 -8.81 15.14 5.61
C GLU A 92 -8.00 13.87 5.34
N VAL A 93 -8.18 13.25 4.15
CA VAL A 93 -7.42 12.05 3.77
C VAL A 93 -5.93 12.37 3.63
N LEU A 94 -5.57 13.48 2.96
CA LEU A 94 -4.19 13.91 2.80
C LEU A 94 -3.52 14.22 4.14
N SER A 95 -4.25 14.80 5.09
CA SER A 95 -3.75 15.05 6.44
C SER A 95 -3.42 13.74 7.16
N GLY A 96 -4.33 12.76 7.11
CA GLY A 96 -4.09 11.42 7.66
C GLY A 96 -2.90 10.71 7.01
N TYR A 97 -2.79 10.77 5.68
CA TYR A 97 -1.66 10.22 4.93
C TYR A 97 -0.33 10.89 5.32
N ARG A 98 -0.27 12.23 5.38
CA ARG A 98 0.95 12.97 5.76
C ARG A 98 1.39 12.70 7.19
N ALA A 99 0.45 12.50 8.11
CA ALA A 99 0.77 12.12 9.48
C ALA A 99 1.44 10.73 9.53
N ALA A 100 0.98 9.79 8.70
CA ALA A 100 1.58 8.47 8.57
C ALA A 100 2.94 8.52 7.83
N ASP A 101 3.08 9.34 6.79
CA ASP A 101 4.31 9.49 5.98
C ASP A 101 5.55 9.76 6.84
N ALA A 102 5.42 10.65 7.82
CA ALA A 102 6.50 10.95 8.77
C ALA A 102 6.95 9.71 9.57
N LYS A 103 6.01 8.84 9.96
CA LYS A 103 6.28 7.58 10.68
C LYS A 103 6.96 6.57 9.76
N PHE A 104 6.50 6.43 8.52
CA PHE A 104 7.10 5.51 7.55
C PHE A 104 8.55 5.87 7.22
N LYS A 105 8.84 7.16 7.01
CA LYS A 105 10.20 7.67 6.73
C LYS A 105 11.21 7.39 7.83
N THR A 106 10.79 7.33 9.09
CA THR A 106 11.69 7.08 10.23
C THR A 106 11.74 5.60 10.65
N SER A 107 10.83 4.78 10.13
CA SER A 107 10.70 3.35 10.46
C SER A 107 11.53 2.39 9.59
N SER A 108 12.29 2.90 8.61
CA SER A 108 12.99 2.08 7.61
C SER A 108 13.95 1.05 8.21
N TRP A 109 14.53 1.31 9.38
CA TRP A 109 15.41 0.36 10.08
C TRP A 109 14.67 -0.93 10.51
N LEU A 110 13.36 -0.87 10.75
CA LEU A 110 12.55 -2.04 11.11
C LEU A 110 12.38 -3.03 9.96
N ALA A 111 12.52 -2.56 8.71
CA ALA A 111 12.55 -3.44 7.54
C ALA A 111 13.78 -4.35 7.53
N ASN A 112 14.77 -4.09 8.40
CA ASN A 112 15.98 -4.88 8.53
C ASN A 112 16.02 -5.68 9.83
N ASP A 113 14.94 -5.67 10.63
CA ASP A 113 14.84 -6.45 11.86
C ASP A 113 14.26 -7.84 11.55
N THR A 114 14.90 -8.88 12.04
CA THR A 114 14.55 -10.28 11.74
C THR A 114 13.14 -10.67 12.17
N GLY A 115 12.56 -9.99 13.18
CA GLY A 115 11.19 -10.21 13.64
C GLY A 115 10.18 -9.28 12.97
N ALA A 116 10.55 -8.01 12.74
CA ALA A 116 9.62 -7.00 12.26
C ALA A 116 9.49 -6.91 10.73
N TYR A 117 10.49 -7.38 9.97
CA TYR A 117 10.64 -6.98 8.56
C TYR A 117 9.44 -7.29 7.66
N GLU A 118 8.76 -8.44 7.79
CA GLU A 118 7.62 -8.77 6.92
C GLU A 118 6.40 -7.88 7.18
N TRP A 119 6.20 -7.48 8.44
CA TRP A 119 5.14 -6.56 8.82
C TRP A 119 5.43 -5.17 8.28
N VAL A 120 6.68 -4.73 8.38
CA VAL A 120 7.14 -3.40 7.95
C VAL A 120 7.14 -3.29 6.43
N SER A 121 7.62 -4.32 5.72
CA SER A 121 7.62 -4.31 4.25
C SER A 121 6.20 -4.33 3.68
N SER A 122 5.31 -5.13 4.28
CA SER A 122 3.90 -5.14 3.92
C SER A 122 3.20 -3.83 4.28
N ALA A 123 3.60 -3.16 5.37
CA ALA A 123 3.12 -1.83 5.72
C ALA A 123 3.54 -0.78 4.67
N GLN A 124 4.82 -0.79 4.29
CA GLN A 124 5.40 0.11 3.29
C GLN A 124 4.71 -0.03 1.93
N SER A 125 4.52 -1.27 1.45
CA SER A 125 3.77 -1.53 0.21
C SER A 125 2.38 -0.93 0.27
N ARG A 126 1.62 -1.16 1.34
CA ARG A 126 0.24 -0.67 1.49
C ARG A 126 0.22 0.86 1.58
N PHE A 127 1.26 1.46 2.16
CA PHE A 127 1.43 2.90 2.19
C PHE A 127 1.68 3.49 0.79
N SER A 128 2.58 2.89 0.00
CA SER A 128 2.80 3.30 -1.40
C SER A 128 1.57 3.08 -2.28
N GLN A 129 0.76 2.06 -2.01
CA GLN A 129 -0.53 1.86 -2.67
C GLN A 129 -1.52 2.99 -2.36
N ALA A 130 -1.59 3.44 -1.10
CA ALA A 130 -2.40 4.61 -0.74
C ALA A 130 -1.95 5.87 -1.49
N GLU A 131 -0.64 6.08 -1.59
CA GLU A 131 -0.08 7.22 -2.30
C GLU A 131 -0.43 7.23 -3.79
N GLU A 132 -0.36 6.07 -4.45
CA GLU A 132 -0.73 5.99 -5.86
C GLU A 132 -2.20 6.35 -6.09
N GLN A 133 -3.12 5.93 -5.19
CA GLN A 133 -4.53 6.34 -5.25
C GLN A 133 -4.72 7.85 -5.01
N LEU A 134 -3.86 8.49 -4.20
CA LEU A 134 -3.92 9.94 -4.01
C LEU A 134 -3.43 10.70 -5.24
N ASN A 135 -2.47 10.15 -5.97
CA ASN A 135 -1.93 10.76 -7.19
C ASN A 135 -2.90 10.68 -8.39
N THR A 136 -3.90 9.80 -8.35
CA THR A 136 -4.92 9.68 -9.40
C THR A 136 -6.09 10.67 -9.26
N LEU A 137 -6.18 11.44 -8.16
CA LEU A 137 -7.30 12.33 -7.82
C LEU A 137 -7.50 13.56 -8.74
N SER A 138 -6.88 13.59 -9.92
CA SER A 138 -6.73 14.81 -10.72
C SER A 138 -7.92 15.19 -11.63
N SER A 139 -9.06 14.46 -11.72
CA SER A 139 -10.07 14.87 -12.72
C SER A 139 -11.55 14.39 -12.70
N THR A 140 -12.08 13.52 -11.84
CA THR A 140 -13.49 13.04 -12.02
C THR A 140 -14.25 12.69 -10.72
N GLU A 141 -15.58 12.52 -10.83
CA GLU A 141 -16.49 11.98 -9.79
C GLU A 141 -16.03 10.61 -9.23
N GLY A 142 -15.10 9.92 -9.90
CA GLY A 142 -14.21 8.89 -9.32
C GLY A 142 -13.10 9.50 -8.44
N SER A 143 -13.50 10.19 -7.38
CA SER A 143 -12.58 10.64 -6.32
C SER A 143 -12.97 10.08 -4.95
N LEU A 144 -14.26 9.87 -4.69
CA LEU A 144 -14.73 9.36 -3.39
C LEU A 144 -14.30 7.92 -3.13
N TYR A 145 -14.25 7.09 -4.17
CA TYR A 145 -13.78 5.70 -4.08
C TYR A 145 -12.27 5.64 -3.82
N GLU A 146 -11.50 6.40 -4.59
CA GLU A 146 -10.05 6.55 -4.51
C GLU A 146 -9.63 7.13 -3.15
N LEU A 147 -10.35 8.13 -2.65
CA LEU A 147 -10.17 8.67 -1.29
C LEU A 147 -10.46 7.62 -0.21
N SER A 148 -11.49 6.81 -0.40
CA SER A 148 -11.85 5.72 0.52
C SER A 148 -10.80 4.60 0.51
N LEU A 149 -10.27 4.25 -0.67
CA LEU A 149 -9.15 3.33 -0.84
C LEU A 149 -7.88 3.86 -0.18
N ALA A 150 -7.50 5.10 -0.46
CA ALA A 150 -6.30 5.74 0.10
C ALA A 150 -6.36 5.79 1.64
N GLU A 151 -7.48 6.21 2.21
CA GLU A 151 -7.70 6.21 3.67
C GLU A 151 -7.62 4.78 4.23
N GLY A 152 -8.24 3.82 3.54
CA GLY A 152 -8.23 2.42 3.93
C GLY A 152 -6.83 1.82 3.95
N TRP A 153 -6.07 2.00 2.87
CA TRP A 153 -4.71 1.53 2.76
C TRP A 153 -3.78 2.20 3.76
N THR A 154 -3.91 3.52 3.96
CA THR A 154 -3.15 4.25 5.00
C THR A 154 -3.38 3.63 6.38
N LYS A 155 -4.64 3.33 6.73
CA LYS A 155 -4.98 2.75 8.03
C LYS A 155 -4.45 1.32 8.21
N ILE A 156 -4.48 0.50 7.17
CA ILE A 156 -3.89 -0.85 7.20
C ILE A 156 -2.38 -0.73 7.36
N ALA A 157 -1.74 0.14 6.57
CA ALA A 157 -0.30 0.37 6.62
C ALA A 157 0.14 0.78 8.04
N THR A 158 -0.50 1.76 8.66
CA THR A 158 -0.15 2.18 10.02
C THR A 158 -0.33 1.07 11.04
N GLY A 159 -1.41 0.28 10.95
CA GLY A 159 -1.63 -0.86 11.84
C GLY A 159 -0.60 -1.98 11.67
N LEU A 160 -0.19 -2.29 10.43
CA LEU A 160 0.88 -3.25 10.17
C LEU A 160 2.23 -2.76 10.69
N LEU A 161 2.50 -1.45 10.56
CA LEU A 161 3.72 -0.85 11.11
C LEU A 161 3.76 -0.95 12.64
N GLU A 162 2.63 -0.71 13.31
CA GLU A 162 2.52 -0.88 14.77
C GLU A 162 2.76 -2.33 15.21
N ILE A 163 2.30 -3.32 14.43
CA ILE A 163 2.63 -4.72 14.70
C ILE A 163 4.14 -4.93 14.56
N GLY A 164 4.75 -4.45 13.48
CA GLY A 164 6.20 -4.52 13.29
C GLY A 164 6.98 -3.85 14.43
N GLU A 165 6.51 -2.73 14.95
CA GLU A 165 7.10 -2.06 16.11
C GLU A 165 7.05 -2.92 17.38
N ASN A 166 6.00 -3.73 17.56
CA ASN A 166 5.84 -4.61 18.72
C ASN A 166 6.57 -5.96 18.57
N GLU A 167 6.77 -6.43 17.33
CA GLU A 167 7.44 -7.69 16.99
C GLU A 167 8.96 -7.53 16.80
N GLN A 168 9.53 -6.40 17.22
CA GLN A 168 10.97 -6.14 17.14
C GLN A 168 11.75 -7.22 17.89
N SER A 169 12.69 -7.84 17.19
CA SER A 169 13.61 -8.82 17.78
C SER A 169 14.85 -8.17 18.38
N GLY A 170 15.23 -6.97 17.92
CA GLY A 170 16.50 -6.33 18.26
C GLY A 170 17.70 -6.94 17.52
N TYR A 171 17.44 -7.87 16.61
CA TYR A 171 18.42 -8.48 15.71
C TYR A 171 18.02 -8.16 14.28
N GLY A 172 19.01 -7.88 13.44
CA GLY A 172 18.79 -7.52 12.06
C GLY A 172 19.69 -8.25 11.10
N PHE A 173 19.49 -7.96 9.83
CA PHE A 173 20.25 -8.51 8.72
C PHE A 173 20.67 -7.38 7.77
N ASP A 174 21.75 -7.61 7.02
CA ASP A 174 22.15 -6.69 5.96
C ASP A 174 21.21 -6.83 4.77
N ASN A 175 20.45 -5.78 4.49
CA ASN A 175 19.50 -5.74 3.39
C ASN A 175 20.11 -5.20 2.08
N ALA A 176 21.41 -4.86 2.05
CA ALA A 176 22.03 -4.25 0.87
C ALA A 176 21.88 -5.10 -0.41
N ASN A 177 21.83 -6.42 -0.27
CA ASN A 177 21.57 -7.33 -1.40
C ASN A 177 20.17 -7.12 -2.00
N PHE A 178 19.17 -6.76 -1.20
CA PHE A 178 17.82 -6.47 -1.70
C PHE A 178 17.78 -5.22 -2.57
N LYS A 179 18.71 -4.27 -2.41
CA LYS A 179 18.80 -3.10 -3.30
C LYS A 179 19.09 -3.54 -4.74
N ALA A 180 20.15 -4.32 -4.93
CA ALA A 180 20.55 -4.78 -6.27
C ALA A 180 19.48 -5.69 -6.89
N GLU A 181 18.85 -6.55 -6.09
CA GLU A 181 17.78 -7.43 -6.55
C GLU A 181 16.50 -6.66 -6.91
N ALA A 182 16.10 -5.68 -6.09
CA ALA A 182 14.95 -4.83 -6.40
C ALA A 182 15.21 -4.03 -7.69
N GLU A 183 16.39 -3.45 -7.85
CA GLU A 183 16.77 -2.72 -9.06
C GLU A 183 16.70 -3.62 -10.29
N GLY A 184 17.31 -4.81 -10.22
CA GLY A 184 17.28 -5.79 -11.30
C GLY A 184 15.85 -6.24 -11.64
N SER A 185 15.06 -6.62 -10.64
CA SER A 185 13.67 -7.08 -10.84
C SER A 185 12.79 -5.99 -11.46
N ILE A 186 12.90 -4.74 -10.99
CA ILE A 186 12.18 -3.59 -11.56
C ILE A 186 12.58 -3.34 -13.01
N LEU A 187 13.88 -3.34 -13.32
CA LEU A 187 14.37 -3.12 -14.68
C LEU A 187 13.90 -4.21 -15.63
N ASP A 188 13.92 -5.47 -15.19
CA ASP A 188 13.46 -6.59 -16.00
C ASP A 188 11.93 -6.58 -16.16
N LEU A 189 11.19 -6.18 -15.13
CA LEU A 189 9.73 -6.00 -15.19
C LEU A 189 9.35 -4.90 -16.18
N ASP A 190 10.06 -3.77 -16.16
CA ASP A 190 9.84 -2.65 -17.07
C ASP A 190 10.05 -3.05 -18.53
N LYS A 191 11.12 -3.81 -18.83
CA LYS A 191 11.37 -4.39 -20.16
C LYS A 191 10.26 -5.38 -20.55
N LEU A 192 9.84 -6.23 -19.60
CA LEU A 192 8.83 -7.25 -19.84
C LEU A 192 7.49 -6.60 -20.20
N ILE A 193 7.04 -5.62 -19.41
CA ILE A 193 5.83 -4.84 -19.70
C ILE A 193 5.97 -4.10 -21.02
N SER A 194 7.13 -3.51 -21.32
CA SER A 194 7.36 -2.82 -22.60
C SER A 194 7.33 -3.75 -23.82
N SER A 195 7.54 -5.06 -23.63
CA SER A 195 7.46 -6.06 -24.70
C SER A 195 6.02 -6.53 -25.02
N TYR A 196 5.04 -6.16 -24.19
CA TYR A 196 3.65 -6.51 -24.44
C TYR A 196 3.07 -5.67 -25.59
N THR A 197 2.48 -6.36 -26.57
CA THR A 197 1.76 -5.74 -27.68
C THR A 197 0.29 -5.44 -27.35
N GLN A 198 -0.20 -5.98 -26.24
CA GLN A 198 -1.55 -5.75 -25.67
C GLN A 198 -1.41 -5.16 -24.25
N GLU A 199 -2.53 -4.91 -23.57
CA GLU A 199 -2.48 -4.53 -22.15
C GLU A 199 -1.91 -5.71 -21.33
N PRO A 200 -0.92 -5.48 -20.46
CA PRO A 200 -0.36 -6.52 -19.61
C PRO A 200 -1.37 -6.98 -18.54
N PRO A 201 -1.14 -8.13 -17.86
CA PRO A 201 -2.05 -8.64 -16.85
C PRO A 201 -2.45 -7.57 -15.83
N SER A 202 -3.72 -7.58 -15.42
CA SER A 202 -4.27 -6.58 -14.50
C SER A 202 -3.41 -6.39 -13.25
N GLY A 203 -3.17 -5.13 -12.90
CA GLY A 203 -2.37 -4.71 -11.75
C GLY A 203 -0.84 -4.74 -11.95
N THR A 204 -0.31 -5.24 -13.05
CA THR A 204 1.16 -5.29 -13.28
C THR A 204 1.80 -3.91 -13.47
N ILE A 205 1.19 -3.04 -14.29
CA ILE A 205 1.64 -1.65 -14.46
C ILE A 205 1.62 -0.91 -13.13
N TRP A 206 0.55 -1.12 -12.35
CA TRP A 206 0.39 -0.49 -11.06
C TRP A 206 1.45 -0.98 -10.06
N LEU A 207 1.70 -2.28 -9.98
CA LEU A 207 2.77 -2.85 -9.15
C LEU A 207 4.15 -2.30 -9.57
N LEU A 208 4.44 -2.18 -10.87
CA LEU A 208 5.68 -1.56 -11.35
C LEU A 208 5.83 -0.11 -10.84
N LYS A 209 4.75 0.69 -10.90
CA LYS A 209 4.77 2.06 -10.38
C LYS A 209 5.01 2.10 -8.87
N VAL A 210 4.34 1.23 -8.12
CA VAL A 210 4.51 1.10 -6.66
C VAL A 210 5.95 0.71 -6.35
N SER A 211 6.51 -0.33 -6.98
CA SER A 211 7.88 -0.79 -6.74
C SER A 211 8.94 0.26 -7.07
N LYS A 212 8.78 1.03 -8.15
CA LYS A 212 9.68 2.16 -8.46
C LYS A 212 9.65 3.23 -7.36
N ARG A 213 8.48 3.45 -6.77
CA ARG A 213 8.31 4.43 -5.69
C ARG A 213 8.92 3.93 -4.38
N GLU A 214 8.64 2.69 -4.00
CA GLU A 214 9.26 2.04 -2.84
C GLU A 214 10.79 2.05 -2.94
N PHE A 215 11.33 1.78 -4.13
CA PHE A 215 12.76 1.84 -4.39
C PHE A 215 13.33 3.26 -4.16
N THR A 216 12.60 4.30 -4.58
CA THR A 216 12.96 5.71 -4.35
C THR A 216 12.99 6.06 -2.86
N TYR A 217 12.15 5.39 -2.05
CA TYR A 217 12.16 5.51 -0.59
C TYR A 217 13.14 4.59 0.12
N GLU A 218 13.98 3.87 -0.63
CA GLU A 218 14.93 2.88 -0.12
C GLU A 218 14.26 1.69 0.60
N TRP A 219 12.98 1.43 0.30
CA TRP A 219 12.21 0.30 0.82
C TRP A 219 12.44 -0.96 -0.03
N PHE A 220 13.71 -1.38 -0.11
CA PHE A 220 14.16 -2.35 -1.11
C PHE A 220 13.47 -3.73 -1.02
N ILE A 221 13.17 -4.21 0.18
CA ILE A 221 12.48 -5.50 0.35
C ILE A 221 11.06 -5.44 -0.21
N SER A 222 10.33 -4.36 0.06
CA SER A 222 8.96 -4.13 -0.44
C SER A 222 8.97 -3.97 -1.95
N ALA A 223 9.90 -3.16 -2.47
CA ALA A 223 10.12 -2.98 -3.91
C ALA A 223 10.41 -4.30 -4.63
N PHE A 224 11.26 -5.15 -4.04
CA PHE A 224 11.55 -6.49 -4.55
C PHE A 224 10.31 -7.40 -4.52
N ILE A 225 9.58 -7.44 -3.42
CA ILE A 225 8.35 -8.26 -3.30
C ILE A 225 7.33 -7.85 -4.36
N ASP A 226 7.00 -6.57 -4.46
CA ASP A 226 5.93 -6.10 -5.36
C ASP A 226 6.32 -6.27 -6.84
N SER A 227 7.60 -6.11 -7.19
CA SER A 227 8.10 -6.36 -8.55
C SER A 227 8.10 -7.85 -8.90
N GLU A 228 8.52 -8.73 -7.99
CA GLU A 228 8.45 -10.18 -8.19
C GLU A 228 7.00 -10.68 -8.31
N ILE A 229 6.07 -10.11 -7.54
CA ILE A 229 4.65 -10.42 -7.66
C ILE A 229 4.14 -10.07 -9.07
N ALA A 230 4.54 -8.93 -9.61
CA ALA A 230 4.15 -8.51 -10.96
C ALA A 230 4.73 -9.44 -12.04
N HIS A 231 6.00 -9.84 -11.93
CA HIS A 231 6.60 -10.86 -12.79
C HIS A 231 5.79 -12.16 -12.76
N LYS A 232 5.43 -12.62 -11.56
CA LYS A 232 4.66 -13.87 -11.42
C LYS A 232 3.23 -13.79 -11.94
N ARG A 233 2.63 -12.61 -12.02
CA ARG A 233 1.34 -12.41 -12.73
C ARG A 233 1.51 -12.56 -14.24
N ILE A 234 2.58 -12.01 -14.80
CA ILE A 234 2.92 -12.15 -16.22
C ILE A 234 3.20 -13.63 -16.56
N ASP A 235 3.99 -14.32 -15.75
CA ASP A 235 4.28 -15.75 -15.92
C ASP A 235 2.99 -16.59 -15.87
N ALA A 236 2.10 -16.31 -14.92
CA ALA A 236 0.84 -17.04 -14.76
C ALA A 236 -0.10 -16.90 -15.97
N GLU A 237 -0.21 -15.70 -16.56
CA GLU A 237 -1.01 -15.49 -17.76
C GLU A 237 -0.45 -16.24 -18.97
N ARG A 238 0.88 -16.32 -19.10
CA ARG A 238 1.54 -17.10 -20.17
C ARG A 238 1.27 -18.58 -20.04
N ASP A 239 1.28 -19.11 -18.81
CA ASP A 239 0.99 -20.52 -18.54
C ASP A 239 -0.47 -20.91 -18.82
N LEU A 240 -1.42 -20.01 -18.51
CA LEU A 240 -2.86 -20.19 -18.75
C LEU A 240 -3.20 -20.51 -20.18
N ASN A 241 -2.54 -19.83 -21.12
CA ASN A 241 -2.81 -19.97 -22.55
C ASN A 241 -2.41 -21.34 -23.14
N THR A 242 -1.88 -22.26 -22.32
CA THR A 242 -1.33 -23.54 -22.79
C THR A 242 -1.96 -24.79 -22.14
N LYS A 243 -2.94 -24.65 -21.23
CA LYS A 243 -3.45 -25.77 -20.41
C LYS A 243 -4.99 -25.87 -20.40
N THR A 244 -5.52 -27.09 -20.29
CA THR A 244 -6.95 -27.35 -20.03
C THR A 244 -7.30 -27.03 -18.56
N PHE A 245 -8.58 -26.82 -18.25
CA PHE A 245 -9.02 -26.48 -16.88
C PHE A 245 -8.57 -27.49 -15.83
N VAL A 246 -8.75 -28.79 -16.10
CA VAL A 246 -8.36 -29.88 -15.19
C VAL A 246 -6.85 -29.88 -14.97
N ASN A 247 -6.07 -29.88 -16.05
CA ASN A 247 -4.61 -29.87 -15.95
C ASN A 247 -4.08 -28.61 -15.25
N TYR A 248 -4.75 -27.48 -15.42
CA TYR A 248 -4.37 -26.24 -14.76
C TYR A 248 -4.73 -26.25 -13.27
N THR A 249 -5.88 -26.83 -12.91
CA THR A 249 -6.28 -27.04 -11.51
C THR A 249 -5.25 -27.90 -10.77
N ASP A 250 -4.84 -29.04 -11.34
CA ASP A 250 -3.85 -29.94 -10.74
C ASP A 250 -2.48 -29.25 -10.59
N PHE A 251 -2.08 -28.48 -11.60
CA PHE A 251 -0.85 -27.68 -11.54
C PHE A 251 -0.89 -26.65 -10.41
N VAL A 252 -1.98 -25.89 -10.28
CA VAL A 252 -2.13 -24.87 -9.23
C VAL A 252 -2.14 -25.52 -7.85
N GLU A 253 -2.85 -26.65 -7.70
CA GLU A 253 -2.90 -27.40 -6.44
C GLU A 253 -1.53 -27.95 -6.04
N ALA A 254 -0.80 -28.56 -6.98
CA ALA A 254 0.57 -29.03 -6.74
C ALA A 254 1.49 -27.87 -6.33
N LYS A 255 1.34 -26.71 -6.97
CA LYS A 255 2.13 -25.51 -6.65
C LYS A 255 1.83 -25.01 -5.25
N ILE A 256 0.55 -24.87 -4.87
CA ILE A 256 0.15 -24.49 -3.51
C ILE A 256 0.73 -25.46 -2.48
N ASN A 257 0.61 -26.77 -2.71
CA ASN A 257 1.06 -27.80 -1.78
C ASN A 257 2.60 -27.84 -1.63
N SER A 258 3.33 -27.45 -2.67
CA SER A 258 4.80 -27.42 -2.64
C SER A 258 5.41 -26.26 -1.82
N ILE A 259 4.59 -25.26 -1.46
CA ILE A 259 5.07 -24.09 -0.72
C ILE A 259 5.37 -24.48 0.71
N SER A 260 6.65 -24.34 1.08
CA SER A 260 7.12 -24.49 2.47
C SER A 260 6.44 -23.45 3.34
N GLU A 261 5.77 -23.90 4.40
CA GLU A 261 5.25 -23.04 5.46
C GLU A 261 6.38 -22.67 6.43
N SER A 262 7.44 -22.03 5.92
CA SER A 262 8.50 -21.45 6.75
C SER A 262 7.93 -20.52 7.84
N ASN A 263 8.78 -19.98 8.71
CA ASN A 263 8.32 -19.09 9.79
C ASN A 263 7.68 -17.75 9.32
N SER A 264 7.41 -17.58 8.02
CA SER A 264 6.73 -16.42 7.46
C SER A 264 5.23 -16.42 7.77
N PRO A 265 4.72 -15.45 8.56
CA PRO A 265 3.27 -15.24 8.70
C PRO A 265 2.59 -14.94 7.37
N TRP A 266 3.23 -14.17 6.48
CA TRP A 266 2.63 -13.81 5.20
C TRP A 266 2.57 -14.96 4.20
N ALA A 267 3.58 -15.83 4.16
CA ALA A 267 3.53 -17.04 3.34
C ALA A 267 2.33 -17.92 3.71
N ARG A 268 2.07 -18.12 5.01
CA ARG A 268 0.90 -18.88 5.51
C ARG A 268 -0.41 -18.22 5.10
N LEU A 269 -0.54 -16.92 5.35
CA LEU A 269 -1.74 -16.14 5.01
C LEU A 269 -2.08 -16.20 3.51
N TYR A 270 -1.09 -16.04 2.64
CA TYR A 270 -1.29 -16.13 1.19
C TYR A 270 -1.54 -17.56 0.70
N LYS A 271 -0.92 -18.57 1.33
CA LYS A 271 -1.19 -19.98 1.01
C LYS A 271 -2.62 -20.36 1.35
N ASP A 272 -3.13 -19.92 2.48
CA ASP A 272 -4.53 -20.14 2.88
C ASP A 272 -5.49 -19.44 1.93
N GLN A 273 -5.17 -18.21 1.52
CA GLN A 273 -5.95 -17.51 0.49
C GLN A 273 -5.93 -18.24 -0.85
N ALA A 274 -4.79 -18.79 -1.26
CA ALA A 274 -4.68 -19.57 -2.48
C ALA A 274 -5.57 -20.83 -2.42
N LYS A 275 -5.60 -21.53 -1.29
CA LYS A 275 -6.47 -22.70 -1.07
C LYS A 275 -7.96 -22.34 -1.14
N LEU A 276 -8.38 -21.24 -0.49
CA LEU A 276 -9.75 -20.75 -0.57
C LEU A 276 -10.15 -20.41 -2.01
N THR A 277 -9.28 -19.69 -2.70
CA THR A 277 -9.54 -19.25 -4.07
C THR A 277 -9.59 -20.45 -5.02
N LEU A 278 -8.73 -21.46 -4.83
CA LEU A 278 -8.77 -22.72 -5.57
C LEU A 278 -10.07 -23.50 -5.31
N TYR A 279 -10.55 -23.52 -4.06
CA TYR A 279 -11.84 -24.13 -3.73
C TYR A 279 -12.99 -23.48 -4.51
N TYR A 280 -13.07 -22.15 -4.53
CA TYR A 280 -14.07 -21.44 -5.34
C TYR A 280 -13.89 -21.68 -6.83
N ALA A 281 -12.65 -21.71 -7.31
CA ALA A 281 -12.35 -22.00 -8.71
C ALA A 281 -12.84 -23.38 -9.14
N LYS A 282 -12.65 -24.41 -8.30
CA LYS A 282 -13.14 -25.78 -8.54
C LYS A 282 -14.68 -25.84 -8.52
N ARG A 283 -15.32 -25.17 -7.56
CA ARG A 283 -16.79 -25.12 -7.43
C ARG A 283 -17.45 -24.47 -8.65
N ASP A 284 -16.88 -23.36 -9.10
CA ASP A 284 -17.50 -22.49 -10.12
C ASP A 284 -16.93 -22.73 -11.53
N GLN A 285 -15.98 -23.65 -11.67
CA GLN A 285 -15.23 -23.92 -12.91
C GLN A 285 -14.62 -22.65 -13.54
N SER A 286 -14.07 -21.77 -12.71
CA SER A 286 -13.59 -20.44 -13.14
C SER A 286 -12.07 -20.40 -13.35
N PHE A 287 -11.64 -20.16 -14.59
CA PHE A 287 -10.23 -19.93 -14.92
C PHE A 287 -9.68 -18.65 -14.27
N GLU A 288 -10.51 -17.63 -14.11
CA GLU A 288 -10.14 -16.39 -13.44
C GLU A 288 -9.80 -16.65 -11.97
N ALA A 289 -10.66 -17.41 -11.28
CA ALA A 289 -10.40 -17.81 -9.91
C ALA A 289 -9.17 -18.73 -9.79
N LEU A 290 -8.94 -19.64 -10.77
CA LEU A 290 -7.69 -20.41 -10.83
C LEU A 290 -6.46 -19.51 -10.98
N ASN A 291 -6.54 -18.47 -11.82
CA ASN A 291 -5.45 -17.51 -11.98
C ASN A 291 -5.18 -16.73 -10.69
N ALA A 292 -6.24 -16.29 -10.02
CA ALA A 292 -6.13 -15.62 -8.73
C ALA A 292 -5.53 -16.55 -7.66
N ALA A 293 -5.91 -17.83 -7.63
CA ALA A 293 -5.32 -18.82 -6.74
C ALA A 293 -3.81 -19.01 -7.02
N LEU A 294 -3.40 -19.09 -8.29
CA LEU A 294 -1.99 -19.15 -8.66
C LEU A 294 -1.23 -17.88 -8.25
N ALA A 295 -1.82 -16.70 -8.44
CA ALA A 295 -1.21 -15.44 -8.04
C ALA A 295 -0.97 -15.37 -6.51
N PHE A 296 -1.91 -15.86 -5.70
CA PHE A 296 -1.72 -15.97 -4.24
C PHE A 296 -0.70 -17.05 -3.86
N ALA A 297 -0.66 -18.17 -4.58
CA ALA A 297 0.37 -19.20 -4.39
C ALA A 297 1.78 -18.65 -4.68
N ASN A 298 1.93 -17.87 -5.76
CA ASN A 298 3.18 -17.20 -6.10
C ASN A 298 3.59 -16.18 -5.02
N GLN A 299 2.65 -15.38 -4.51
CA GLN A 299 2.89 -14.48 -3.38
C GLN A 299 3.40 -15.24 -2.15
N ALA A 300 2.72 -16.32 -1.77
CA ALA A 300 3.14 -17.16 -0.65
C ALA A 300 4.56 -17.71 -0.83
N ALA A 301 4.91 -18.17 -2.04
CA ALA A 301 6.25 -18.66 -2.35
C ALA A 301 7.33 -17.57 -2.25
N ILE A 302 7.04 -16.33 -2.69
CA ILE A 302 7.96 -15.19 -2.58
C ILE A 302 8.26 -14.89 -1.12
N TYR A 303 7.23 -14.75 -0.29
CA TYR A 303 7.41 -14.50 1.15
C TYR A 303 8.15 -15.65 1.86
N ALA A 304 7.82 -16.91 1.53
CA ALA A 304 8.51 -18.07 2.10
C ALA A 304 10.01 -18.09 1.76
N ASN A 305 10.35 -17.74 0.51
CA ASN A 305 11.73 -17.67 0.04
C ASN A 305 12.50 -16.53 0.73
N ILE A 306 11.90 -15.35 0.87
CA ILE A 306 12.53 -14.22 1.56
C ILE A 306 12.78 -14.57 3.03
N ALA A 307 11.81 -15.17 3.73
CA ALA A 307 11.99 -15.59 5.11
C ALA A 307 13.14 -16.58 5.29
N LYS A 308 13.23 -17.59 4.43
CA LYS A 308 14.34 -18.53 4.45
C LYS A 308 15.69 -17.84 4.23
N ARG A 309 15.76 -16.83 3.37
CA ARG A 309 16.98 -16.05 3.14
C ARG A 309 17.35 -15.22 4.35
N VAL A 310 16.38 -14.55 4.98
CA VAL A 310 16.58 -13.78 6.22
C VAL A 310 17.09 -14.67 7.35
N GLU A 311 16.51 -15.86 7.54
CA GLU A 311 16.96 -16.85 8.54
C GLU A 311 18.41 -17.33 8.31
N GLN A 312 18.88 -17.32 7.06
CA GLN A 312 20.23 -17.75 6.70
C GLN A 312 21.27 -16.63 6.79
N LEU A 313 20.84 -15.36 6.88
CA LEU A 313 21.74 -14.24 7.03
C LEU A 313 22.29 -14.17 8.46
N PRO A 314 23.55 -13.77 8.64
CA PRO A 314 24.12 -13.60 9.96
C PRO A 314 23.36 -12.50 10.72
N ALA A 315 22.90 -12.84 11.93
CA ALA A 315 22.20 -11.89 12.80
C ALA A 315 23.17 -10.80 13.31
N ILE A 316 22.82 -9.55 13.06
CA ILE A 316 23.55 -8.38 13.52
C ILE A 316 22.72 -7.72 14.62
N ARG A 317 23.32 -7.39 15.76
CA ARG A 317 22.60 -6.66 16.81
C ARG A 317 22.14 -5.32 16.26
N GLN A 318 20.83 -5.09 16.20
CA GLN A 318 20.27 -3.81 15.81
C GLN A 318 20.55 -2.84 16.97
N LYS A 319 21.24 -1.74 16.67
CA LYS A 319 21.09 -0.56 17.52
C LYS A 319 19.70 -0.04 17.21
N SER A 320 18.81 -0.01 18.21
CA SER A 320 17.51 0.68 18.11
C SER A 320 17.75 1.98 17.36
N GLY A 321 16.99 2.25 16.29
CA GLY A 321 17.16 3.36 15.35
C GLY A 321 17.55 4.67 16.04
N GLY A 322 18.82 4.78 16.38
CA GLY A 322 19.41 5.93 16.98
C GLY A 322 19.73 6.73 15.76
N TYR A 323 18.91 7.76 15.50
CA TYR A 323 19.40 8.91 14.77
C TYR A 323 20.84 9.10 15.21
N ASN A 324 21.78 9.07 14.28
CA ASN A 324 23.10 9.51 14.63
C ASN A 324 22.88 11.00 14.90
N LEU A 325 22.57 11.31 16.17
CA LEU A 325 22.28 12.66 16.63
C LEU A 325 23.45 13.54 16.22
N ASN A 326 24.65 12.96 16.15
CA ASN A 326 25.83 13.54 15.54
C ASN A 326 25.62 14.02 14.10
N TYR A 327 25.01 13.27 13.17
CA TYR A 327 24.77 13.72 11.78
C TYR A 327 23.67 14.78 11.68
N VAL A 328 22.61 14.67 12.49
CA VAL A 328 21.54 15.71 12.53
C VAL A 328 22.08 16.99 13.18
N LEU A 329 22.85 16.87 14.27
CA LEU A 329 23.54 17.99 14.92
C LEU A 329 24.65 18.55 14.02
N LEU A 330 25.36 17.73 13.25
CA LEU A 330 26.35 18.20 12.26
C LEU A 330 25.65 19.00 11.15
N GLY A 331 24.48 18.52 10.69
CA GLY A 331 23.66 19.22 9.73
C GLY A 331 23.14 20.56 10.27
N ILE A 332 22.61 20.58 11.49
CA ILE A 332 22.16 21.81 12.18
C ILE A 332 23.34 22.76 12.43
N PHE A 333 24.50 22.24 12.84
CA PHE A 333 25.71 23.03 13.08
C PHE A 333 26.27 23.62 11.78
N ALA A 334 26.32 22.83 10.70
CA ALA A 334 26.72 23.30 9.38
C ALA A 334 25.76 24.37 8.84
N LEU A 335 24.44 24.18 9.02
CA LEU A 335 23.44 25.19 8.66
C LEU A 335 23.61 26.46 9.49
N GLY A 336 23.88 26.32 10.79
CA GLY A 336 24.18 27.42 11.70
C GLY A 336 25.43 28.20 11.26
N LEU A 337 26.51 27.53 10.87
CA LEU A 337 27.72 28.17 10.34
C LEU A 337 27.47 28.89 9.02
N VAL A 338 26.67 28.31 8.12
CA VAL A 338 26.28 28.96 6.85
C VAL A 338 25.45 30.21 7.11
N LEU A 339 24.48 30.15 8.05
CA LEU A 339 23.66 31.29 8.43
C LEU A 339 24.46 32.38 9.15
N ILE A 340 25.41 32.02 10.01
CA ILE A 340 26.33 32.97 10.66
C ILE A 340 27.25 33.61 9.61
N GLY A 341 27.77 32.83 8.64
CA GLY A 341 28.58 33.34 7.54
C GLY A 341 27.80 34.31 6.64
N LEU A 342 26.55 33.98 6.29
CA LEU A 342 25.64 34.86 5.55
C LEU A 342 25.31 36.13 6.33
N PHE A 343 25.04 36.03 7.63
CA PHE A 343 24.79 37.19 8.48
C PHE A 343 26.03 38.09 8.58
N TYR A 344 27.22 37.51 8.78
CA TYR A 344 28.48 38.26 8.78
C TYR A 344 28.75 38.95 7.44
N TYR A 345 28.49 38.28 6.31
CA TYR A 345 28.64 38.87 4.98
C TYR A 345 27.65 40.01 4.73
N LEU A 346 26.38 39.84 5.11
CA LEU A 346 25.33 40.85 4.92
C LEU A 346 25.47 42.08 5.85
N VAL A 347 26.09 41.92 7.03
CA VAL A 347 26.28 43.02 7.98
C VAL A 347 27.61 43.74 7.76
N ARG A 348 28.65 43.06 7.25
CA ARG A 348 29.98 43.66 7.06
C ARG A 348 30.00 44.77 5.99
N ASP A 349 29.14 44.70 4.98
CA ASP A 349 29.07 45.74 3.93
C ASP A 349 28.16 46.94 4.29
N ARG A 350 27.59 46.98 5.50
CA ARG A 350 26.78 48.13 5.94
C ARG A 350 27.55 49.24 6.67
N ASP A 351 28.83 49.03 7.02
CA ASP A 351 29.61 49.99 7.81
C ASP A 351 30.87 50.57 7.13
N ILE A 352 31.03 50.41 5.81
CA ILE A 352 32.12 51.08 5.05
C ILE A 352 31.57 51.78 3.81
N GLY A 353 30.85 52.89 4.02
CA GLY A 353 30.56 53.90 3.02
C GLY A 353 30.96 55.29 3.56
N PRO A 354 31.68 56.14 2.79
CA PRO A 354 32.33 57.32 3.34
C PRO A 354 31.32 58.41 3.74
N ARG A 355 31.40 58.84 5.01
CA ARG A 355 30.78 60.07 5.52
C ARG A 355 31.36 61.29 4.79
N ARG A 356 30.50 62.05 4.10
CA ARG A 356 30.68 63.49 3.81
C ARG A 356 29.38 64.17 4.26
N TRP A 357 29.34 64.78 5.44
CA TRP A 357 29.62 66.20 5.73
C TRP A 357 28.81 67.19 4.86
N HIS A 358 27.80 67.83 5.49
CA HIS A 358 27.47 69.27 5.49
C HIS A 358 27.04 69.95 4.15
N LEU A 359 26.11 70.89 4.00
CA LEU A 359 25.28 71.85 4.79
C LEU A 359 24.07 72.21 3.86
N GLY A 360 22.86 72.52 4.30
CA GLY A 360 22.45 73.81 4.89
C GLY A 360 21.51 74.57 3.94
N HIS A 361 20.33 74.94 4.48
CA HIS A 361 19.24 75.77 3.93
C HIS A 361 18.33 75.22 2.83
#